data_AF-M4BHA3-F1
#
_entry.id   AF-M4BHA3-F1
#
_cell.length_a   1.000
_cell.length_b   1.000
_cell.length_c   1.000
_cell.angle_alpha   90.00
_cell.angle_beta   90.00
_cell.angle_gamma   90.00
#
_symmetry.space_group_name_H-M   'P 1'
#
loop_
_entity.id
_entity.type
_entity.pdbx_description
1 polymer ?
#
loop_
_entity_poly.entity_id
_entity_poly.type
_entity_poly.pdbx_seq_one_letter_code
_entity_poly.pdbx_strand_id
1 'polypeptide(L)'
;MSLLRPEMLQVVAQSLGLDDISSDCVGELMPEIELRVREVVQDALKFQRHSRRSQLDPTHINQALHYRPCEDHESLFFAVEEELELSELLNAPLGQIPLQPVLNVHWLAVDGVQPLIPENESVEDDSTCHTSIKDEAFVNNIDRKPRVKHVLTEEMQLYYTKVTEAVKGDNFELQRAAFTSLAQDPGIHQLLPYFSRFIYEELCENPADDHWALRKYAAKLVAQICERYSEKYANIQARVSKTYHKAIIDPVCPFSTQYGALHGLCLMFLRCGSCRMIDHWIVVLARHTIGDWSQQSRRPTLILLKDLRHKTASASSWLWIAPCRHLCRRLL
;
A
#
# COMPACT_ATOMS: atom_id res chain seq x y z
N MET A 1 19.00 -13.49 -47.43
CA MET A 1 20.02 -12.63 -48.06
C MET A 1 21.13 -12.49 -47.04
N SER A 2 22.34 -12.93 -47.38
CA SER A 2 23.47 -12.78 -46.48
C SER A 2 23.77 -11.29 -46.27
N LEU A 3 23.97 -10.89 -45.02
CA LEU A 3 24.24 -9.49 -44.68
C LEU A 3 25.73 -9.15 -44.82
N LEU A 4 26.60 -10.14 -44.78
CA LEU A 4 28.05 -9.98 -44.87
C LEU A 4 28.49 -9.97 -46.34
N ARG A 5 29.29 -8.96 -46.72
CA ARG A 5 29.90 -8.87 -48.06
C ARG A 5 31.03 -9.89 -48.21
N PRO A 6 31.12 -10.65 -49.31
CA PRO A 6 32.18 -11.64 -49.55
C PRO A 6 33.59 -11.01 -49.58
N GLU A 7 33.66 -9.72 -49.96
CA GLU A 7 34.88 -8.91 -49.93
C GLU A 7 35.55 -8.88 -48.54
N MET A 8 34.76 -8.94 -47.46
CA MET A 8 35.31 -8.90 -46.10
C MET A 8 36.17 -10.12 -45.78
N LEU A 9 35.76 -11.30 -46.26
CA LEU A 9 36.54 -12.52 -46.08
C LEU A 9 37.82 -12.48 -46.92
N GLN A 10 37.78 -11.91 -48.12
CA GLN A 10 38.96 -11.73 -48.97
C GLN A 10 39.99 -10.79 -48.33
N VAL A 11 39.54 -9.68 -47.71
CA VAL A 11 40.42 -8.75 -46.99
C VAL A 11 41.06 -9.42 -45.77
N VAL A 12 40.30 -10.22 -45.01
CA VAL A 12 40.83 -10.98 -43.88
C VAL A 12 41.83 -12.03 -44.35
N ALA A 13 41.54 -12.74 -45.45
CA ALA A 13 42.45 -13.72 -46.03
C ALA A 13 43.79 -13.10 -46.50
N GLN A 14 43.73 -11.96 -47.19
CA GLN A 14 44.92 -11.21 -47.59
C GLN A 14 45.73 -10.74 -46.38
N SER A 15 45.08 -10.36 -45.28
CA SER A 15 45.79 -10.00 -44.04
C SER A 15 46.56 -11.17 -43.42
N LEU A 16 46.16 -12.41 -43.71
CA LEU A 16 46.84 -13.64 -43.30
C LEU A 16 47.88 -14.11 -44.33
N GLY A 17 48.07 -13.39 -45.44
CA GLY A 17 48.99 -13.75 -46.53
C GLY A 17 48.42 -14.76 -47.53
N LEU A 18 47.09 -14.93 -47.58
CA LEU A 18 46.40 -15.78 -48.56
C LEU A 18 45.87 -14.90 -49.70
N ASP A 19 46.68 -14.72 -50.74
CA ASP A 19 46.39 -13.78 -51.83
C ASP A 19 45.32 -14.29 -52.83
N ASP A 20 45.23 -15.61 -53.04
CA ASP A 20 44.35 -16.24 -54.03
C ASP A 20 43.37 -17.26 -53.39
N ILE A 21 42.30 -16.79 -52.75
CA ILE A 21 41.18 -17.66 -52.33
C ILE A 21 40.17 -17.80 -53.48
N SER A 22 39.75 -19.04 -53.77
CA SER A 22 38.73 -19.32 -54.77
C SER A 22 37.37 -18.72 -54.38
N SER A 23 36.63 -18.22 -55.37
CA SER A 23 35.28 -17.66 -55.16
C SER A 23 34.31 -18.67 -54.57
N ASP A 24 34.52 -19.96 -54.85
CA ASP A 24 33.66 -21.05 -54.40
C ASP A 24 33.85 -21.30 -52.90
N CYS A 25 35.09 -21.25 -52.39
CA CYS A 25 35.37 -21.34 -50.96
C CYS A 25 34.78 -20.16 -50.19
N VAL A 26 34.83 -18.95 -50.75
CA VAL A 26 34.16 -17.77 -50.16
C VAL A 26 32.64 -17.98 -50.13
N GLY A 27 32.07 -18.54 -51.20
CA GLY A 27 30.65 -18.86 -51.28
C GLY A 27 30.17 -19.85 -50.22
N GLU A 28 30.99 -20.84 -49.86
CA GLU A 28 30.66 -21.84 -48.84
C GLU A 28 30.91 -21.35 -47.41
N LEU A 29 31.98 -20.60 -47.16
CA LEU A 29 32.36 -20.18 -45.80
C LEU A 29 31.51 -19.00 -45.29
N MET A 30 31.07 -18.10 -46.18
CA MET A 30 30.32 -16.91 -45.80
C MET A 30 29.00 -17.21 -45.05
N PRO A 31 28.14 -18.14 -45.52
CA PRO A 31 26.95 -18.55 -44.77
C PRO A 31 27.25 -19.11 -43.38
N GLU A 32 28.36 -19.83 -43.21
CA GLU A 32 28.75 -20.41 -41.92
C GLU A 32 29.19 -19.33 -40.92
N ILE A 33 29.98 -18.36 -41.35
CA ILE A 33 30.37 -17.20 -40.52
C ILE A 33 29.12 -16.42 -40.08
N GLU A 34 28.20 -16.15 -41.02
CA GLU A 34 26.97 -15.44 -40.70
C GLU A 34 26.10 -16.21 -39.70
N LEU A 35 26.02 -17.54 -39.83
CA LEU A 35 25.32 -18.39 -38.88
C LEU A 35 25.94 -18.25 -37.48
N ARG A 36 27.28 -18.30 -37.37
CA ARG A 36 27.96 -18.17 -36.07
C ARG A 36 27.74 -16.82 -35.42
N VAL A 37 27.81 -15.73 -36.17
CA VAL A 37 27.49 -14.39 -35.66
C VAL A 37 26.04 -14.31 -35.17
N ARG A 38 25.09 -14.84 -35.95
CA ARG A 38 23.68 -14.85 -35.57
C ARG A 38 23.42 -15.64 -34.30
N GLU A 39 24.07 -16.79 -34.12
CA GLU A 39 23.92 -17.59 -32.90
C GLU A 39 24.47 -16.86 -31.67
N VAL A 40 25.65 -16.22 -31.76
CA VAL A 40 26.22 -15.41 -30.65
C VAL A 40 25.29 -14.25 -30.30
N VAL A 41 24.76 -13.54 -31.30
CA VAL A 41 23.80 -12.45 -31.07
C VAL A 41 22.50 -12.96 -30.45
N GLN A 42 21.99 -14.11 -30.88
CA GLN A 42 20.81 -14.73 -30.28
C GLN A 42 21.03 -15.09 -28.82
N ASP A 43 22.20 -15.62 -28.48
CA ASP A 43 22.55 -15.93 -27.08
C ASP A 43 22.73 -14.65 -26.25
N ALA A 44 23.38 -13.62 -26.80
CA ALA A 44 23.51 -12.32 -26.15
C ALA A 44 22.14 -11.67 -25.89
N LEU A 45 21.18 -11.81 -26.81
CA LEU A 45 19.79 -11.36 -26.61
C LEU A 45 19.08 -12.13 -25.50
N LYS A 46 19.40 -13.41 -25.28
CA LYS A 46 18.88 -14.15 -24.11
C LYS A 46 19.42 -13.54 -22.82
N PHE A 47 20.72 -13.27 -22.75
CA PHE A 47 21.33 -12.59 -21.59
C PHE A 47 20.73 -11.20 -21.34
N GLN A 48 20.49 -10.41 -22.39
CA GLN A 48 19.84 -9.11 -22.31
C GLN A 48 18.39 -9.20 -21.77
N ARG A 49 17.61 -10.19 -22.22
CA ARG A 49 16.27 -10.42 -21.66
C ARG A 49 16.31 -10.83 -20.20
N HIS A 50 17.26 -11.69 -19.82
CA HIS A 50 17.45 -12.11 -18.44
C HIS A 50 17.95 -10.98 -17.53
N SER A 51 18.70 -10.01 -18.06
CA SER A 51 19.15 -8.82 -17.32
C SER A 51 18.06 -7.75 -17.17
N ARG A 52 16.89 -7.92 -17.82
CA ARG A 52 15.75 -6.98 -17.85
C ARG A 52 16.12 -5.59 -18.38
N ARG A 53 17.18 -5.49 -19.19
CA ARG A 53 17.54 -4.26 -19.90
C ARG A 53 16.89 -4.27 -21.28
N SER A 54 16.57 -3.12 -21.85
CA SER A 54 16.02 -3.02 -23.21
C SER A 54 17.10 -2.95 -24.30
N GLN A 55 18.31 -2.51 -23.94
CA GLN A 55 19.44 -2.33 -24.86
C GLN A 55 20.47 -3.45 -24.72
N LEU A 56 21.12 -3.79 -25.84
CA LEU A 56 22.16 -4.82 -25.90
C LEU A 56 23.53 -4.21 -25.58
N ASP A 57 23.98 -4.39 -24.34
CA ASP A 57 25.33 -4.00 -23.91
C ASP A 57 26.42 -5.02 -24.31
N PRO A 58 27.70 -4.59 -24.45
CA PRO A 58 28.84 -5.47 -24.71
C PRO A 58 29.02 -6.58 -23.66
N THR A 59 28.58 -6.34 -22.42
CA THR A 59 28.61 -7.35 -21.34
C THR A 59 27.78 -8.57 -21.68
N HIS A 60 26.66 -8.41 -22.39
CA HIS A 60 25.81 -9.53 -22.80
C HIS A 60 26.48 -10.36 -23.91
N ILE A 61 27.23 -9.72 -24.80
CA ILE A 61 28.01 -10.40 -25.85
C ILE A 61 29.17 -11.17 -25.23
N ASN A 62 29.90 -10.56 -24.30
CA ASN A 62 31.00 -11.24 -23.58
C ASN A 62 30.49 -12.46 -22.81
N GLN A 63 29.32 -12.37 -22.17
CA GLN A 63 28.67 -13.53 -21.52
C GLN A 63 28.29 -14.63 -22.52
N ALA A 64 27.81 -14.27 -23.71
CA ALA A 64 27.51 -15.22 -24.77
C ALA A 64 28.77 -15.92 -25.31
N LEU A 65 29.87 -15.18 -25.46
CA LEU A 65 31.17 -15.73 -25.86
C LEU A 65 31.80 -16.64 -24.77
N HIS A 66 31.62 -16.32 -23.49
CA HIS A 66 32.02 -17.24 -22.42
C HIS A 66 31.21 -18.54 -22.42
N TYR A 67 29.93 -18.49 -22.81
CA TYR A 67 29.06 -19.67 -22.87
C TYR A 67 29.36 -20.54 -24.09
N ARG A 68 29.72 -19.93 -25.22
CA ARG A 68 30.17 -20.62 -26.42
C ARG A 68 31.63 -20.24 -26.69
N PRO A 69 32.60 -21.00 -26.15
CA PRO A 69 34.01 -20.67 -26.32
C PRO A 69 34.35 -20.64 -27.81
N CYS A 70 34.53 -19.44 -28.34
CA CYS A 70 35.36 -19.23 -29.49
C CYS A 70 36.78 -19.33 -28.94
N GLU A 71 37.59 -20.26 -29.43
CA GLU A 71 38.98 -20.33 -28.97
C GLU A 71 39.64 -18.98 -29.23
N ASP A 72 40.33 -18.46 -28.22
CA ASP A 72 41.13 -17.25 -28.29
C ASP A 72 42.27 -17.50 -29.29
N HIS A 73 41.98 -17.38 -30.57
CA HIS A 73 43.01 -17.17 -31.57
C HIS A 73 43.32 -15.69 -31.54
N GLU A 74 44.55 -15.39 -31.11
CA GLU A 74 45.27 -14.11 -31.19
C GLU A 74 45.06 -13.47 -32.57
N SER A 75 43.90 -12.86 -32.80
CA SER A 75 43.58 -12.12 -34.00
C SER A 75 43.83 -10.67 -33.67
N LEU A 76 44.94 -10.17 -34.23
CA LEU A 76 45.44 -8.81 -34.17
C LEU A 76 44.39 -7.81 -34.68
N PHE A 77 43.41 -7.47 -33.85
CA PHE A 77 42.74 -6.18 -33.97
C PHE A 77 43.66 -5.14 -33.32
N PHE A 78 44.39 -4.39 -34.15
CA PHE A 78 44.94 -3.13 -33.68
C PHE A 78 43.76 -2.15 -33.55
N ALA A 79 43.16 -2.07 -32.37
CA ALA A 79 42.53 -0.80 -32.01
C ALA A 79 43.67 0.22 -32.04
N VAL A 80 43.54 1.27 -32.84
CA VAL A 80 44.44 2.41 -32.72
C VAL A 80 44.12 3.04 -31.38
N GLU A 81 44.80 2.56 -30.34
CA GLU A 81 44.76 3.14 -29.01
C GLU A 81 45.72 4.33 -29.02
N GLU A 82 45.20 5.50 -28.65
CA GLU A 82 46.03 6.69 -28.47
C GLU A 82 46.92 6.47 -27.23
N GLU A 83 48.22 6.68 -27.37
CA GLU A 83 49.15 6.58 -26.25
C GLU A 83 48.83 7.69 -25.24
N LEU A 84 48.33 7.30 -24.07
CA LEU A 84 48.06 8.21 -22.95
C LEU A 84 49.27 8.31 -22.04
N GLU A 85 49.69 9.53 -21.68
CA GLU A 85 50.75 9.70 -20.69
C GLU A 85 50.25 9.28 -19.29
N LEU A 86 51.07 8.52 -18.57
CA LEU A 86 50.73 8.03 -17.22
C LEU A 86 50.43 9.18 -16.23
N SER A 87 51.08 10.32 -16.42
CA SER A 87 50.85 11.58 -15.68
C SER A 87 49.41 12.07 -15.82
N GLU A 88 48.81 11.96 -17.01
CA GLU A 88 47.44 12.40 -17.28
C GLU A 88 46.43 11.49 -16.59
N LEU A 89 46.65 10.17 -16.62
CA LEU A 89 45.78 9.19 -15.96
C LEU A 89 45.82 9.32 -14.43
N LEU A 90 46.99 9.60 -13.85
CA LEU A 90 47.15 9.79 -12.40
C LEU A 90 46.53 11.12 -11.91
N ASN A 91 46.56 12.16 -12.75
CA ASN A 91 46.01 13.47 -12.42
C ASN A 91 44.53 13.63 -12.83
N ALA A 92 43.94 12.62 -13.48
CA ALA A 92 42.53 12.65 -13.88
C ALA A 92 41.62 12.71 -12.63
N PRO A 93 40.65 13.63 -12.58
CA PRO A 93 39.72 13.71 -11.47
C PRO A 93 38.82 12.47 -11.44
N LEU A 94 38.55 11.96 -10.24
CA LEU A 94 37.65 10.83 -10.05
C LEU A 94 36.23 11.19 -10.53
N GLY A 95 35.60 10.25 -11.23
CA GLY A 95 34.20 10.38 -11.65
C GLY A 95 33.24 10.48 -10.48
N GLN A 96 32.07 11.06 -10.72
CA GLN A 96 31.03 11.15 -9.70
C GLN A 96 30.41 9.77 -9.45
N ILE A 97 30.33 9.40 -8.17
CA ILE A 97 29.73 8.13 -7.75
C ILE A 97 28.21 8.35 -7.59
N PRO A 98 27.36 7.52 -8.22
CA PRO A 98 25.92 7.64 -8.03
C PRO A 98 25.52 7.31 -6.60
N LEU A 99 24.39 7.86 -6.16
CA LEU A 99 23.82 7.53 -4.86
C LEU A 99 23.41 6.04 -4.81
N GLN A 100 23.42 5.49 -3.60
CA GLN A 100 22.96 4.13 -3.36
C GLN A 100 21.47 3.98 -3.76
N PRO A 101 21.07 2.87 -4.40
CA PRO A 101 19.67 2.65 -4.77
C PRO A 101 18.77 2.62 -3.52
N VAL A 102 17.68 3.39 -3.55
CA VAL A 102 16.62 3.43 -2.53
C VAL A 102 15.28 3.12 -3.19
N LEU A 103 14.43 2.37 -2.49
CA LEU A 103 13.08 2.04 -2.96
C LEU A 103 12.07 3.08 -2.48
N ASN A 104 11.37 3.71 -3.42
CA ASN A 104 10.23 4.59 -3.14
C ASN A 104 8.93 3.88 -3.54
N VAL A 105 8.00 3.73 -2.60
CA VAL A 105 6.74 3.00 -2.82
C VAL A 105 5.57 3.98 -2.84
N HIS A 106 4.71 3.87 -3.85
CA HIS A 106 3.47 4.64 -3.98
C HIS A 106 2.33 3.75 -4.46
N TRP A 107 1.09 4.26 -4.39
CA TRP A 107 -0.09 3.53 -4.87
C TRP A 107 -0.25 3.71 -6.38
N LEU A 108 -0.07 2.62 -7.13
CA LEU A 108 -0.37 2.59 -8.56
C LEU A 108 -1.88 2.54 -8.84
N ALA A 109 -2.65 1.81 -8.02
CA ALA A 109 -4.10 1.71 -8.18
C ALA A 109 -4.80 1.48 -6.84
N VAL A 110 -5.97 2.09 -6.68
CA VAL A 110 -6.92 1.86 -5.58
C VAL A 110 -8.26 1.50 -6.23
N ASP A 111 -8.78 0.31 -5.92
CA ASP A 111 -10.03 -0.22 -6.50
C ASP A 111 -10.05 -0.21 -8.04
N GLY A 112 -8.90 -0.49 -8.66
CA GLY A 112 -8.74 -0.51 -10.12
C GLY A 112 -8.64 0.88 -10.77
N VAL A 113 -8.63 1.96 -9.98
CA VAL A 113 -8.45 3.33 -10.45
C VAL A 113 -7.06 3.82 -10.05
N GLN A 114 -6.28 4.32 -11.02
CA GLN A 114 -4.99 4.95 -10.75
C GLN A 114 -5.20 6.32 -10.11
N PRO A 115 -4.62 6.59 -8.92
CA PRO A 115 -4.74 7.88 -8.27
C PRO A 115 -3.84 8.93 -8.96
N LEU A 116 -4.31 10.18 -9.02
CA LEU A 116 -3.57 11.31 -9.58
C LEU A 116 -2.52 11.81 -8.58
N ILE A 117 -1.38 11.13 -8.51
CA ILE A 117 -0.23 11.44 -7.66
C ILE A 117 0.95 11.74 -8.60
N PRO A 118 1.88 12.67 -8.30
CA PRO A 118 3.00 13.01 -9.20
C PRO A 118 3.81 11.84 -9.76
N GLU A 119 3.90 10.72 -9.05
CA GLU A 119 4.61 9.51 -9.48
C GLU A 119 3.85 8.68 -10.53
N ASN A 120 2.54 8.87 -10.68
CA ASN A 120 1.71 8.17 -11.66
C ASN A 120 1.62 8.97 -12.96
N GLU A 121 1.77 8.29 -14.09
CA GLU A 121 1.60 8.87 -15.43
C GLU A 121 0.19 9.45 -15.59
N SER A 122 0.09 10.62 -16.20
CA SER A 122 -1.18 11.22 -16.53
C SER A 122 -1.70 10.63 -17.84
N VAL A 123 -2.99 10.34 -17.94
CA VAL A 123 -3.61 9.75 -19.14
C VAL A 123 -3.51 10.69 -20.37
N GLU A 124 -3.13 11.94 -20.17
CA GLU A 124 -2.94 12.92 -21.25
C GLU A 124 -1.60 12.73 -22.01
N ASP A 125 -0.64 12.00 -21.42
CA ASP A 125 0.70 11.79 -22.01
C ASP A 125 0.74 10.67 -23.07
N ASP A 126 -0.38 9.99 -23.31
CA ASP A 126 -0.54 8.96 -24.35
C ASP A 126 -0.50 9.50 -25.79
N SER A 127 -0.17 10.78 -26.00
CA SER A 127 -0.03 11.36 -27.35
C SER A 127 1.04 10.70 -28.23
N THR A 128 1.91 9.87 -27.66
CA THR A 128 2.83 8.97 -28.39
C THR A 128 2.22 7.61 -28.80
N CYS A 129 1.00 7.28 -28.36
CA CYS A 129 0.26 6.14 -28.87
C CYS A 129 -0.72 6.59 -29.97
N HIS A 130 -0.41 6.27 -31.22
CA HIS A 130 -1.30 6.51 -32.35
C HIS A 130 -2.58 5.67 -32.20
N THR A 131 -3.59 6.21 -31.51
CA THR A 131 -4.98 5.79 -31.69
C THR A 131 -5.78 6.93 -32.27
N SER A 132 -6.43 6.65 -33.40
CA SER A 132 -6.87 7.61 -34.41
C SER A 132 -8.24 8.24 -34.12
N ILE A 133 -8.54 8.65 -32.89
CA ILE A 133 -9.81 9.35 -32.62
C ILE A 133 -9.58 10.43 -31.55
N LYS A 134 -9.49 11.69 -32.00
CA LYS A 134 -9.46 12.89 -31.15
C LYS A 134 -10.87 13.47 -31.09
N ASP A 135 -11.60 13.22 -30.01
CA ASP A 135 -12.82 13.97 -29.68
C ASP A 135 -12.54 14.90 -28.49
N GLU A 136 -12.35 16.19 -28.79
CA GLU A 136 -11.88 17.25 -27.87
C GLU A 136 -12.97 17.82 -26.93
N ALA A 137 -14.05 17.08 -26.63
CA ALA A 137 -15.23 17.65 -25.96
C ALA A 137 -15.46 17.21 -24.50
N PHE A 138 -14.53 16.51 -23.83
CA PHE A 138 -14.81 15.90 -22.50
C PHE A 138 -14.03 16.48 -21.30
N VAL A 139 -13.42 17.66 -21.40
CA VAL A 139 -12.47 18.11 -20.35
C VAL A 139 -13.10 18.78 -19.13
N ASN A 140 -14.37 19.22 -19.14
CA ASN A 140 -14.86 20.16 -18.11
C ASN A 140 -15.88 19.66 -17.09
N ASN A 141 -16.02 18.35 -16.85
CA ASN A 141 -16.70 17.85 -15.65
C ASN A 141 -16.12 16.50 -15.23
N ILE A 142 -15.08 16.51 -14.39
CA ILE A 142 -14.71 15.32 -13.61
C ILE A 142 -15.70 15.21 -12.43
N ASP A 143 -16.98 15.04 -12.76
CA ASP A 143 -17.88 14.34 -11.88
C ASP A 143 -17.32 12.94 -11.76
N ARG A 144 -16.82 12.62 -10.57
CA ARG A 144 -16.38 11.26 -10.21
C ARG A 144 -17.59 10.35 -10.18
N LYS A 145 -18.11 10.02 -11.36
CA LYS A 145 -18.91 8.83 -11.54
C LYS A 145 -17.94 7.66 -11.35
N PRO A 146 -18.14 6.79 -10.35
CA PRO A 146 -17.36 5.57 -10.28
C PRO A 146 -17.46 4.88 -11.65
N ARG A 147 -16.31 4.68 -12.30
CA ARG A 147 -16.20 4.17 -13.68
C ARG A 147 -16.68 2.70 -13.80
N VAL A 148 -17.06 2.12 -12.66
CA VAL A 148 -17.76 0.86 -12.54
C VAL A 148 -19.06 1.18 -11.80
N LYS A 149 -20.20 1.18 -12.52
CA LYS A 149 -21.46 0.80 -11.84
C LYS A 149 -21.11 -0.53 -11.18
N HIS A 150 -21.17 -0.66 -9.86
CA HIS A 150 -20.96 -1.96 -9.21
C HIS A 150 -21.87 -2.96 -9.94
N VAL A 151 -21.30 -3.75 -10.86
CA VAL A 151 -22.03 -4.79 -11.58
C VAL A 151 -22.03 -5.95 -10.60
N LEU A 152 -22.88 -5.81 -9.59
CA LEU A 152 -23.07 -6.86 -8.63
C LEU A 152 -23.77 -8.00 -9.36
N THR A 153 -23.13 -9.15 -9.43
CA THR A 153 -23.73 -10.34 -10.07
C THR A 153 -25.01 -10.73 -9.34
N GLU A 154 -25.89 -11.44 -10.03
CA GLU A 154 -27.15 -11.93 -9.45
C GLU A 154 -26.90 -12.76 -8.19
N GLU A 155 -25.86 -13.61 -8.21
CA GLU A 155 -25.43 -14.39 -7.04
C GLU A 155 -24.99 -13.53 -5.84
N MET A 156 -24.26 -12.43 -6.09
CA MET A 156 -23.84 -11.54 -5.02
C MET A 156 -25.01 -10.72 -4.45
N GLN A 157 -25.99 -10.37 -5.29
CA GLN A 157 -27.23 -9.74 -4.85
C GLN A 157 -28.04 -10.72 -3.98
N LEU A 158 -28.20 -11.97 -4.42
CA LEU A 158 -28.87 -13.02 -3.65
C LEU A 158 -28.16 -13.32 -2.32
N TYR A 159 -26.83 -13.31 -2.32
CA TYR A 159 -26.06 -13.43 -1.09
C TYR A 159 -26.34 -12.26 -0.14
N TYR A 160 -26.30 -11.03 -0.65
CA TYR A 160 -26.58 -9.83 0.13
C TYR A 160 -27.99 -9.84 0.74
N THR A 161 -29.02 -10.20 -0.03
CA THR A 161 -30.39 -10.29 0.48
C THR A 161 -30.53 -11.37 1.54
N LYS A 162 -30.01 -12.58 1.29
CA LYS A 162 -30.04 -13.68 2.28
C LYS A 162 -29.33 -13.33 3.58
N VAL A 163 -28.17 -12.67 3.51
CA VAL A 163 -27.43 -12.25 4.71
C VAL A 163 -28.19 -11.18 5.47
N THR A 164 -28.72 -10.15 4.80
CA THR A 164 -29.47 -9.07 5.47
C THR A 164 -30.77 -9.56 6.08
N GLU A 165 -31.50 -10.46 5.41
CA GLU A 165 -32.70 -11.12 5.94
C GLU A 165 -32.35 -12.02 7.14
N ALA A 166 -31.28 -12.82 7.05
CA ALA A 166 -30.86 -13.68 8.16
C ALA A 166 -30.46 -12.86 9.39
N VAL A 167 -29.80 -11.71 9.22
CA VAL A 167 -29.43 -10.80 10.32
C VAL A 167 -30.67 -10.16 10.96
N LYS A 168 -31.72 -9.86 10.18
CA LYS A 168 -32.98 -9.27 10.68
C LYS A 168 -33.94 -10.29 11.31
N GLY A 169 -33.89 -11.54 10.88
CA GLY A 169 -34.79 -12.58 11.38
C GLY A 169 -34.43 -13.08 12.77
N ASP A 170 -35.38 -13.68 13.48
CA ASP A 170 -35.19 -14.18 14.86
C ASP A 170 -34.45 -15.53 14.95
N ASN A 171 -34.01 -16.07 13.82
CA ASN A 171 -33.37 -17.38 13.72
C ASN A 171 -31.87 -17.30 14.03
N PHE A 172 -31.50 -17.52 15.30
CA PHE A 172 -30.10 -17.45 15.76
C PHE A 172 -29.11 -18.37 15.01
N GLU A 173 -29.57 -19.52 14.50
CA GLU A 173 -28.70 -20.43 13.74
C GLU A 173 -28.31 -19.84 12.38
N LEU A 174 -29.27 -19.24 11.68
CA LEU A 174 -29.05 -18.57 10.39
C LEU A 174 -28.22 -17.30 10.57
N GLN A 175 -28.47 -16.52 11.63
CA GLN A 175 -27.64 -15.36 11.98
C GLN A 175 -26.17 -15.77 12.19
N ARG A 176 -25.93 -16.82 12.98
CA ARG A 176 -24.56 -17.30 13.24
C ARG A 176 -23.88 -17.79 11.96
N ALA A 177 -24.62 -18.50 11.10
CA ALA A 177 -24.11 -18.94 9.80
C ALA A 177 -23.74 -17.75 8.90
N ALA A 178 -24.58 -16.72 8.83
CA ALA A 178 -24.32 -15.49 8.09
C ALA A 178 -23.07 -14.75 8.61
N PHE A 179 -22.90 -14.61 9.93
CA PHE A 179 -21.69 -13.99 10.50
C PHE A 179 -20.42 -14.80 10.25
N THR A 180 -20.52 -16.13 10.27
CA THR A 180 -19.38 -17.01 9.99
C THR A 180 -18.95 -16.90 8.53
N SER A 181 -19.93 -16.87 7.62
CA SER A 181 -19.73 -16.65 6.18
C SER A 181 -19.06 -15.30 5.94
N LEU A 182 -19.62 -14.19 6.43
CA LEU A 182 -19.03 -12.85 6.29
C LEU A 182 -17.60 -12.73 6.84
N ALA A 183 -17.26 -13.49 7.89
CA ALA A 183 -15.92 -13.46 8.49
C ALA A 183 -14.87 -14.22 7.68
N GLN A 184 -15.27 -15.23 6.90
CA GLN A 184 -14.37 -16.13 6.18
C GLN A 184 -14.31 -15.86 4.68
N ASP A 185 -15.37 -15.29 4.11
CA ASP A 185 -15.51 -15.15 2.66
C ASP A 185 -14.60 -14.03 2.09
N PRO A 186 -13.63 -14.36 1.22
CA PRO A 186 -12.71 -13.36 0.64
C PRO A 186 -13.34 -12.52 -0.48
N GLY A 187 -14.47 -12.98 -1.05
CA GLY A 187 -15.11 -12.36 -2.22
C GLY A 187 -16.02 -11.16 -1.94
N ILE A 188 -16.17 -10.75 -0.67
CA ILE A 188 -17.18 -9.76 -0.26
C ILE A 188 -16.81 -8.30 -0.56
N HIS A 189 -15.63 -8.02 -1.12
CA HIS A 189 -15.12 -6.66 -1.28
C HIS A 189 -16.09 -5.73 -2.02
N GLN A 190 -16.77 -6.22 -3.07
CA GLN A 190 -17.76 -5.43 -3.82
C GLN A 190 -19.05 -5.17 -3.04
N LEU A 191 -19.34 -5.98 -2.01
CA LEU A 191 -20.52 -5.84 -1.16
C LEU A 191 -20.27 -4.92 0.05
N LEU A 192 -19.01 -4.63 0.39
CA LEU A 192 -18.66 -3.83 1.57
C LEU A 192 -19.33 -2.46 1.63
N PRO A 193 -19.43 -1.66 0.54
CA PRO A 193 -20.12 -0.37 0.59
C PRO A 193 -21.61 -0.53 0.92
N TYR A 194 -22.25 -1.59 0.43
CA TYR A 194 -23.66 -1.90 0.67
C TYR A 194 -23.91 -2.36 2.10
N PHE A 195 -23.07 -3.27 2.62
CA PHE A 195 -23.16 -3.71 4.01
C PHE A 195 -22.88 -2.55 4.98
N SER A 196 -21.92 -1.68 4.69
CA SER A 196 -21.65 -0.49 5.51
C SER A 196 -22.86 0.44 5.57
N ARG A 197 -23.50 0.68 4.42
CA ARG A 197 -24.74 1.46 4.35
C ARG A 197 -25.88 0.81 5.12
N PHE A 198 -26.10 -0.49 4.93
CA PHE A 198 -27.11 -1.26 5.65
C PHE A 198 -26.91 -1.15 7.16
N ILE A 199 -25.71 -1.42 7.66
CA ILE A 199 -25.38 -1.31 9.09
C ILE A 199 -25.65 0.11 9.61
N TYR A 200 -25.32 1.14 8.82
CA TYR A 200 -25.58 2.53 9.21
C TYR A 200 -27.07 2.85 9.32
N GLU A 201 -27.89 2.35 8.41
CA GLU A 201 -29.35 2.56 8.42
C GLU A 201 -30.01 1.83 9.61
N GLU A 202 -29.55 0.63 9.96
CA GLU A 202 -30.13 -0.20 11.04
C GLU A 202 -29.71 0.24 12.46
N LEU A 203 -28.56 0.91 12.64
CA LEU A 203 -28.02 1.26 13.97
C LEU A 203 -28.74 2.42 14.69
N CYS A 204 -29.75 3.05 14.08
CA CYS A 204 -30.31 4.33 14.52
C CYS A 204 -31.84 4.37 14.64
N GLU A 205 -32.55 3.24 14.75
CA GLU A 205 -34.03 3.26 14.74
C GLU A 205 -34.67 3.82 16.03
N ASN A 206 -34.12 3.53 17.23
CA ASN A 206 -34.71 4.00 18.50
C ASN A 206 -33.66 4.58 19.47
N PRO A 207 -33.78 5.84 19.92
CA PRO A 207 -32.84 6.47 20.86
C PRO A 207 -33.06 6.07 22.34
N ALA A 208 -34.02 5.18 22.62
CA ALA A 208 -34.43 4.77 23.96
C ALA A 208 -33.84 3.43 24.41
N ASP A 209 -33.13 2.71 23.53
CA ASP A 209 -32.55 1.40 23.85
C ASP A 209 -31.30 1.54 24.74
N ASP A 210 -30.83 0.42 25.31
CA ASP A 210 -29.61 0.42 26.14
C ASP A 210 -28.33 0.61 25.28
N HIS A 211 -28.09 1.87 24.89
CA HIS A 211 -26.96 2.26 24.06
C HIS A 211 -25.63 2.30 24.84
N TRP A 212 -25.63 2.12 26.16
CA TRP A 212 -24.42 2.22 26.99
C TRP A 212 -23.49 1.02 26.78
N ALA A 213 -24.05 -0.18 26.78
CA ALA A 213 -23.31 -1.41 26.50
C ALA A 213 -22.78 -1.44 25.06
N LEU A 214 -23.60 -1.00 24.10
CA LEU A 214 -23.23 -0.90 22.70
C LEU A 214 -22.04 0.04 22.50
N ARG A 215 -22.07 1.25 23.08
CA ARG A 215 -20.97 2.23 23.01
C ARG A 215 -19.67 1.68 23.62
N LYS A 216 -19.76 0.93 24.72
CA LYS A 216 -18.61 0.26 25.35
C LYS A 216 -18.00 -0.81 24.43
N TYR A 217 -18.84 -1.61 23.77
CA TYR A 217 -18.39 -2.63 22.83
C TYR A 217 -17.78 -2.00 21.57
N ALA A 218 -18.43 -0.98 20.99
CA ALA A 218 -17.92 -0.23 19.85
C ALA A 218 -16.56 0.42 20.14
N ALA A 219 -16.40 1.05 21.32
CA ALA A 219 -15.13 1.59 21.76
C ALA A 219 -14.02 0.52 21.85
N LYS A 220 -14.35 -0.71 22.27
CA LYS A 220 -13.42 -1.84 22.28
C LYS A 220 -13.02 -2.27 20.87
N LEU A 221 -13.97 -2.32 19.94
CA LEU A 221 -13.69 -2.63 18.54
C LEU A 221 -12.78 -1.57 17.90
N VAL A 222 -13.06 -0.29 18.12
CA VAL A 222 -12.21 0.81 17.60
C VAL A 222 -10.79 0.71 18.14
N ALA A 223 -10.62 0.39 19.42
CA ALA A 223 -9.29 0.17 20.00
C ALA A 223 -8.56 -1.02 19.36
N GLN A 224 -9.27 -2.13 19.10
CA GLN A 224 -8.71 -3.29 18.39
C GLN A 224 -8.34 -2.98 16.93
N ILE A 225 -9.15 -2.18 16.24
CA ILE A 225 -8.87 -1.72 14.87
C ILE A 225 -7.61 -0.84 14.87
N CYS A 226 -7.51 0.11 15.79
CA CYS A 226 -6.33 0.96 15.90
C CYS A 226 -5.07 0.14 16.17
N GLU A 227 -5.13 -0.87 17.05
CA GLU A 227 -4.01 -1.77 17.32
C GLU A 227 -3.62 -2.57 16.08
N ARG A 228 -4.59 -3.23 15.43
CA ARG A 228 -4.36 -4.11 14.27
C ARG A 228 -3.83 -3.38 13.04
N TYR A 229 -4.25 -2.13 12.83
CA TYR A 229 -3.94 -1.37 11.62
C TYR A 229 -2.97 -0.21 11.84
N SER A 230 -2.43 -0.03 13.06
CA SER A 230 -1.51 1.05 13.42
C SER A 230 -0.26 1.09 12.54
N GLU A 231 0.39 -0.06 12.31
CA GLU A 231 1.61 -0.17 11.50
C GLU A 231 1.38 0.20 10.03
N LYS A 232 0.22 -0.21 9.49
CA LYS A 232 -0.14 0.05 8.08
C LYS A 232 -0.65 1.48 7.87
N TYR A 233 -1.27 2.06 8.90
CA TYR A 233 -1.89 3.37 8.84
C TYR A 233 -1.51 4.20 10.08
N ALA A 234 -0.31 4.76 10.09
CA ALA A 234 0.21 5.55 11.22
C ALA A 234 -0.74 6.68 11.68
N ASN A 235 -1.55 7.22 10.77
CA ASN A 235 -2.47 8.32 11.05
C ASN A 235 -3.80 7.89 11.70
N ILE A 236 -4.13 6.58 11.74
CA ILE A 236 -5.44 6.13 12.22
C ILE A 236 -5.63 6.48 13.71
N GLN A 237 -4.63 6.19 14.54
CA GLN A 237 -4.67 6.43 15.97
C GLN A 237 -4.76 7.93 16.26
N ALA A 238 -3.93 8.74 15.62
CA ALA A 238 -3.93 10.19 15.78
C ALA A 238 -5.27 10.83 15.37
N ARG A 239 -5.87 10.37 14.27
CA ARG A 239 -7.18 10.87 13.80
C ARG A 239 -8.30 10.52 14.79
N VAL A 240 -8.38 9.26 15.21
CA VAL A 240 -9.41 8.80 16.16
C VAL A 240 -9.28 9.53 17.50
N SER A 241 -8.07 9.67 18.03
CA SER A 241 -7.82 10.41 19.28
C SER A 241 -8.26 11.87 19.19
N LYS A 242 -7.98 12.56 18.07
CA LYS A 242 -8.44 13.94 17.84
C LYS A 242 -9.97 14.04 17.77
N THR A 243 -10.63 13.10 17.11
CA THR A 243 -12.10 13.06 17.02
C THR A 243 -12.74 12.87 18.39
N TYR A 244 -12.25 11.92 19.19
CA TYR A 244 -12.74 11.72 20.56
C TYR A 244 -12.48 12.93 21.45
N HIS A 245 -11.30 13.53 21.34
CA HIS A 245 -10.96 14.73 22.07
C HIS A 245 -11.91 15.90 21.75
N LYS A 246 -12.21 16.13 20.47
CA LYS A 246 -13.16 17.16 20.03
C LYS A 246 -14.56 16.92 20.61
N ALA A 247 -15.05 15.67 20.56
CA ALA A 247 -16.36 15.30 21.09
C ALA A 247 -16.47 15.46 22.61
N ILE A 248 -15.35 15.35 23.32
CA ILE A 248 -15.26 15.49 24.78
C ILE A 248 -15.26 16.96 25.22
N ILE A 249 -14.56 17.83 24.49
CA ILE A 249 -14.49 19.27 24.82
C ILE A 249 -15.80 19.98 24.49
N ASP A 250 -16.50 19.56 23.44
CA ASP A 250 -17.70 20.25 22.96
C ASP A 250 -18.83 20.21 24.01
N PRO A 251 -19.25 21.37 24.56
CA PRO A 251 -20.30 21.43 25.57
C PRO A 251 -21.70 21.19 25.01
N VAL A 252 -21.89 21.27 23.68
CA VAL A 252 -23.19 21.06 23.02
C VAL A 252 -23.40 19.58 22.68
N CYS A 253 -22.34 18.77 22.70
CA CYS A 253 -22.42 17.34 22.40
C CYS A 253 -23.26 16.58 23.45
N PRO A 254 -24.16 15.67 23.02
CA PRO A 254 -24.96 14.89 23.96
C PRO A 254 -24.07 13.99 24.82
N PHE A 255 -24.50 13.80 26.07
CA PHE A 255 -23.77 13.04 27.09
C PHE A 255 -23.37 11.63 26.64
N SER A 256 -24.24 10.98 25.85
CA SER A 256 -23.97 9.66 25.30
C SER A 256 -22.74 9.65 24.37
N THR A 257 -22.53 10.71 23.58
CA THR A 257 -21.38 10.86 22.66
C THR A 257 -20.09 11.12 23.42
N GLN A 258 -20.14 11.98 24.45
CA GLN A 258 -19.02 12.21 25.35
C GLN A 258 -18.59 10.92 26.07
N TYR A 259 -19.55 10.12 26.55
CA TYR A 259 -19.28 8.83 27.19
C TYR A 259 -18.56 7.83 26.26
N GLY A 260 -19.03 7.69 25.01
CA GLY A 260 -18.40 6.80 24.03
C GLY A 260 -16.98 7.24 23.67
N ALA A 261 -16.78 8.55 23.44
CA ALA A 261 -15.47 9.13 23.16
C ALA A 261 -14.49 8.93 24.33
N LEU A 262 -14.95 9.14 25.56
CA LEU A 262 -14.14 8.92 26.77
C LEU A 262 -13.72 7.46 26.92
N HIS A 263 -14.66 6.51 26.75
CA HIS A 263 -14.35 5.09 26.87
C HIS A 263 -13.39 4.61 25.77
N GLY A 264 -13.58 5.06 24.53
CA GLY A 264 -12.69 4.76 23.41
C GLY A 264 -11.28 5.29 23.63
N LEU A 265 -11.15 6.54 24.07
CA LEU A 265 -9.86 7.17 24.35
C LEU A 265 -9.12 6.43 25.49
N CYS A 266 -9.82 6.09 26.58
CA CYS A 266 -9.25 5.29 27.66
C CYS A 266 -8.73 3.92 27.18
N LEU A 267 -9.51 3.19 26.39
CA LEU A 267 -9.12 1.87 25.88
C LEU A 267 -7.93 1.91 24.92
N MET A 268 -7.83 2.96 24.09
CA MET A 268 -6.69 3.12 23.18
C MET A 268 -5.38 3.38 23.95
N PHE A 269 -5.40 4.26 24.95
CA PHE A 269 -4.19 4.61 25.72
C PHE A 269 -3.76 3.52 26.71
N LEU A 270 -4.71 2.77 27.29
CA LEU A 270 -4.40 1.62 28.16
C LEU A 270 -3.64 0.51 27.42
N ARG A 271 -3.83 0.37 26.10
CA ARG A 271 -3.15 -0.65 25.28
C ARG A 271 -1.82 -0.16 24.69
N CYS A 272 -1.66 1.15 24.52
CA CYS A 272 -0.49 1.76 23.88
C CYS A 272 0.71 1.97 24.85
N GLY A 273 0.61 1.59 26.13
CA GLY A 273 1.71 1.66 27.11
C GLY A 273 2.19 3.08 27.49
N SER A 274 1.71 4.11 26.80
CA SER A 274 2.03 5.52 27.02
C SER A 274 1.26 6.10 28.21
N CYS A 275 1.55 5.59 29.41
CA CYS A 275 0.80 5.83 30.65
C CYS A 275 0.75 7.29 31.12
N ARG A 276 1.67 8.17 30.64
CA ARG A 276 1.83 9.54 31.18
C ARG A 276 0.76 10.54 30.74
N MET A 277 0.08 10.29 29.62
CA MET A 277 -0.95 11.20 29.12
C MET A 277 -2.30 10.95 29.80
N ILE A 278 -2.53 9.74 30.30
CA ILE A 278 -3.78 9.35 30.96
C ILE A 278 -4.03 10.18 32.24
N ASP A 279 -2.99 10.47 33.02
CA ASP A 279 -3.14 11.14 34.32
C ASP A 279 -3.56 12.61 34.19
N HIS A 280 -3.01 13.36 33.24
CA HIS A 280 -3.38 14.78 33.07
C HIS A 280 -4.79 14.92 32.46
N TRP A 281 -5.12 14.07 31.48
CA TRP A 281 -6.39 14.11 30.78
C TRP A 281 -7.56 13.64 31.67
N ILE A 282 -7.39 12.58 32.45
CA ILE A 282 -8.41 12.14 33.42
C ILE A 282 -8.68 13.23 34.47
N VAL A 283 -7.65 13.95 34.93
CA VAL A 283 -7.80 15.02 35.93
C VAL A 283 -8.52 16.26 35.35
N VAL A 284 -8.19 16.67 34.13
CA VAL A 284 -8.87 17.79 33.45
C VAL A 284 -10.33 17.43 33.12
N LEU A 285 -10.56 16.19 32.67
CA LEU A 285 -11.90 15.66 32.40
C LEU A 285 -12.74 15.55 33.65
N ALA A 286 -12.19 14.96 34.72
CA ALA A 286 -12.87 14.82 35.99
C ALA A 286 -13.28 16.17 36.61
N ARG A 287 -12.55 17.26 36.33
CA ARG A 287 -12.91 18.60 36.84
C ARG A 287 -14.01 19.29 36.03
N HIS A 288 -14.01 19.15 34.71
CA HIS A 288 -14.98 19.83 33.85
C HIS A 288 -16.29 19.06 33.67
N THR A 289 -16.25 17.71 33.66
CA THR A 289 -17.44 16.89 33.37
C THR A 289 -18.16 16.42 34.63
N ILE A 290 -17.46 16.04 35.71
CA ILE A 290 -18.11 15.45 36.89
C ILE A 290 -19.01 16.44 37.65
N GLY A 291 -18.72 17.75 37.58
CA GLY A 291 -19.57 18.80 38.15
C GLY A 291 -21.00 18.76 37.59
N ASP A 292 -21.11 18.74 36.27
CA ASP A 292 -22.38 18.71 35.53
C ASP A 292 -23.01 17.29 35.52
N TRP A 293 -22.19 16.24 35.50
CA TRP A 293 -22.65 14.85 35.46
C TRP A 293 -23.39 14.40 36.74
N SER A 294 -23.17 15.09 37.87
CA SER A 294 -23.84 14.79 39.14
C SER A 294 -25.33 15.18 39.16
N GLN A 295 -25.73 16.16 38.33
CA GLN A 295 -27.09 16.70 38.33
C GLN A 295 -28.04 15.99 37.35
N GLN A 296 -27.54 15.43 36.25
CA GLN A 296 -28.38 14.91 35.16
C GLN A 296 -28.56 13.38 35.15
N SER A 297 -27.61 12.57 35.65
CA SER A 297 -27.74 11.09 35.61
C SER A 297 -26.76 10.38 36.56
N ARG A 298 -27.28 9.80 37.67
CA ARG A 298 -26.47 9.09 38.70
C ARG A 298 -25.90 7.72 38.27
N ARG A 299 -26.56 7.02 37.34
CA ARG A 299 -26.17 5.65 36.92
C ARG A 299 -24.91 5.58 36.03
N PRO A 300 -24.76 6.38 34.95
CA PRO A 300 -23.60 6.28 34.06
C PRO A 300 -22.29 6.77 34.70
N THR A 301 -22.35 7.77 35.58
CA THR A 301 -21.20 8.21 36.42
C THR A 301 -20.69 7.07 37.31
N LEU A 302 -21.60 6.35 37.97
CA LEU A 302 -21.27 5.21 38.82
C LEU A 302 -20.69 4.02 38.02
N ILE A 303 -21.22 3.75 36.81
CA ILE A 303 -20.71 2.70 35.93
C ILE A 303 -19.30 3.04 35.44
N LEU A 304 -19.08 4.27 34.98
CA LEU A 304 -17.76 4.73 34.52
C LEU A 304 -16.72 4.67 35.64
N LEU A 305 -17.06 5.15 36.85
CA LEU A 305 -16.17 5.11 38.01
C LEU A 305 -15.85 3.68 38.47
N LYS A 306 -16.82 2.75 38.40
CA LYS A 306 -16.60 1.32 38.69
C LYS A 306 -15.72 0.66 37.62
N ASP A 307 -15.95 0.95 36.34
CA ASP A 307 -15.18 0.39 35.23
C ASP A 307 -13.72 0.89 35.18
N LEU A 308 -13.51 2.18 35.46
CA LEU A 308 -12.16 2.75 35.58
C LEU A 308 -11.41 2.17 36.78
N ARG A 309 -12.11 1.97 37.91
CA ARG A 309 -11.56 1.35 39.14
C ARG A 309 -11.04 -0.07 38.94
N HIS A 310 -11.65 -0.87 38.08
CA HIS A 310 -11.17 -2.23 37.81
C HIS A 310 -9.97 -2.29 36.85
N LYS A 311 -9.78 -1.26 36.01
CA LYS A 311 -8.72 -1.26 34.97
C LYS A 311 -7.43 -0.54 35.38
N THR A 312 -7.46 0.37 36.35
CA THR A 312 -6.28 1.12 36.81
C THR A 312 -5.57 0.47 38.01
N ALA A 313 -5.52 -0.87 38.10
CA ALA A 313 -4.92 -1.59 39.25
C ALA A 313 -3.39 -1.40 39.44
N SER A 314 -2.75 -0.54 38.64
CA SER A 314 -1.42 0.02 38.95
C SER A 314 -1.56 1.08 40.05
N ALA A 315 -1.02 0.79 41.23
CA ALA A 315 -1.21 1.55 42.47
C ALA A 315 -0.77 3.03 42.42
N SER A 316 -0.02 3.48 41.41
CA SER A 316 0.49 4.86 41.30
C SER A 316 -0.55 5.87 40.78
N SER A 317 -1.59 5.44 40.06
CA SER A 317 -2.64 6.33 39.52
C SER A 317 -3.74 6.66 40.55
N TRP A 318 -3.75 6.00 41.70
CA TRP A 318 -4.83 6.10 42.72
C TRP A 318 -4.69 7.29 43.69
N LEU A 319 -3.50 7.86 43.85
CA LEU A 319 -3.29 9.01 44.74
C LEU A 319 -3.98 10.29 44.24
N TRP A 320 -4.32 10.36 42.95
CA TRP A 320 -4.93 11.55 42.34
C TRP A 320 -6.46 11.52 42.27
N ILE A 321 -7.10 10.38 42.60
CA ILE A 321 -8.58 10.22 42.71
C ILE A 321 -9.08 10.60 44.13
N ALA A 322 -8.20 11.13 44.99
CA ALA A 322 -8.56 11.61 46.33
C ALA A 322 -9.71 12.64 46.37
N PRO A 323 -9.88 13.57 45.39
CA PRO A 323 -11.01 14.51 45.42
C PRO A 323 -12.38 13.83 45.22
N CYS A 324 -12.42 12.71 44.49
CA CYS A 324 -13.66 11.97 44.22
C CYS A 324 -14.12 11.09 45.41
N ARG A 325 -13.25 10.79 46.39
CA ARG A 325 -13.65 10.07 47.61
C ARG A 325 -14.64 10.87 48.45
N HIS A 326 -14.57 12.21 48.43
CA HIS A 326 -15.52 13.06 49.13
C HIS A 326 -16.90 13.12 48.43
N LEU A 327 -16.95 13.03 47.10
CA LEU A 327 -18.21 12.94 46.36
C LEU A 327 -18.88 11.56 46.53
N CYS A 328 -18.11 10.47 46.50
CA CYS A 328 -18.63 9.11 46.73
C CYS A 328 -19.20 8.90 48.13
N ARG A 329 -18.67 9.56 49.17
CA ARG A 329 -19.20 9.48 50.54
C ARG A 329 -20.47 10.32 50.77
N ARG A 330 -20.82 11.24 49.85
CA ARG A 330 -22.07 12.01 49.90
C ARG A 330 -23.19 11.39 49.06
N LEU A 331 -22.92 10.31 48.31
CA LEU A 331 -23.83 9.70 47.33
C LEU A 331 -24.16 8.22 47.61
N LEU A 332 -23.55 7.62 48.63
CA LEU A 332 -24.07 6.46 49.37
C LEU A 332 -24.85 7.01 50.57
#